data_AF-A0A5N6Q5T5-F1
#
_entry.id   AF-A0A5N6Q5T5-F1
#
_cell.length_a   1.000
_cell.length_b   1.000
_cell.length_c   1.000
_cell.angle_alpha   90.00
_cell.angle_beta   90.00
_cell.angle_gamma   90.00
#
_symmetry.space_group_name_H-M   'P 1'
#
loop_
_entity.id
_entity.type
_entity.pdbx_description
1 polymer ?
#
loop_
_entity_poly.entity_id
_entity_poly.type
_entity_poly.pdbx_seq_one_letter_code
_entity_poly.pdbx_strand_id
1 'polypeptide(L)'
;MAIRAYITTLVSSIQAAENIENKNKGIRLTKTRVAESCNGGGVAERRRALLLSTVVAAAATDSKTELLQKYLKKSQDNKAKNDKERLDSYYKRNYKDYFAYEEGTLRGKKELTEAEKGILDWLEANK
;
A
#
# COMPACT_ATOMS: atom_id res chain seq x y z
N MET A 1 -9.22 -0.18 46.33
CA MET A 1 -7.97 -0.05 45.55
C MET A 1 -7.95 -0.97 44.32
N ALA A 2 -8.33 -2.25 44.42
CA ALA A 2 -8.25 -3.21 43.31
C ALA A 2 -9.12 -2.90 42.07
N ILE A 3 -10.34 -2.36 42.26
CA ILE A 3 -11.27 -2.10 41.15
C ILE A 3 -10.72 -1.04 40.19
N ARG A 4 -10.05 -0.01 40.71
CA ARG A 4 -9.46 1.05 39.87
C ARG A 4 -8.32 0.53 39.00
N ALA A 5 -7.49 -0.38 39.54
CA ALA A 5 -6.40 -1.02 38.79
C ALA A 5 -6.92 -1.95 37.67
N TYR A 6 -8.06 -2.63 37.91
CA TYR A 6 -8.69 -3.46 36.89
C TYR A 6 -9.28 -2.63 35.74
N ILE A 7 -9.92 -1.49 36.06
CA ILE A 7 -10.47 -0.60 35.03
C ILE A 7 -9.35 0.01 34.18
N THR A 8 -8.25 0.46 34.79
CA THR A 8 -7.15 1.07 34.03
C THR A 8 -6.46 0.06 33.11
N THR A 9 -6.25 -1.18 33.57
CA THR A 9 -5.65 -2.24 32.75
C THR A 9 -6.55 -2.64 31.57
N LEU A 10 -7.87 -2.74 31.79
CA LEU A 10 -8.83 -2.98 30.72
C LEU A 10 -8.81 -1.86 29.67
N VAL A 11 -8.88 -0.60 30.09
CA VAL A 11 -8.88 0.54 29.18
C VAL A 11 -7.58 0.62 28.37
N SER A 12 -6.43 0.39 29.01
CA SER A 12 -5.14 0.34 28.29
C SER A 12 -5.06 -0.79 27.28
N SER A 13 -5.62 -1.97 27.59
CA SER A 13 -5.64 -3.11 26.67
C SER A 13 -6.55 -2.88 25.45
N ILE A 14 -7.69 -2.20 25.64
CA ILE A 14 -8.62 -1.83 24.56
C ILE A 14 -7.96 -0.80 23.62
N GLN A 15 -7.33 0.23 24.18
CA GLN A 15 -6.62 1.24 23.39
C GLN A 15 -5.46 0.63 22.58
N ALA A 16 -4.76 -0.35 23.15
CA ALA A 16 -3.70 -1.08 22.44
C ALA A 16 -4.25 -1.92 21.27
N ALA A 17 -5.44 -2.53 21.42
CA ALA A 17 -6.08 -3.32 20.38
C ALA A 17 -6.58 -2.45 19.19
N GLU A 18 -7.19 -1.29 19.45
CA GLU A 18 -7.65 -0.37 18.41
C GLU A 18 -6.50 0.14 17.53
N ASN A 19 -5.33 0.40 18.14
CA ASN A 19 -4.13 0.83 17.43
C ASN A 19 -3.56 -0.25 16.49
N ILE A 20 -3.84 -1.54 16.74
CA ILE A 20 -3.46 -2.65 15.86
C ILE A 20 -4.43 -2.76 14.69
N GLU A 21 -5.73 -2.58 14.91
CA GLU A 21 -6.73 -2.63 13.84
C GLU A 21 -6.50 -1.53 12.78
N ASN A 22 -6.13 -0.32 13.21
CA ASN A 22 -5.83 0.78 12.30
C ASN A 22 -4.60 0.52 11.41
N LYS A 23 -3.65 -0.32 11.84
CA LYS A 23 -2.52 -0.76 11.00
C LYS A 23 -2.95 -1.76 9.91
N ASN A 24 -3.98 -2.57 10.17
CA ASN A 24 -4.49 -3.58 9.23
C ASN A 24 -5.50 -3.05 8.22
N LYS A 25 -6.12 -1.89 8.48
CA LYS A 25 -7.02 -1.21 7.52
C LYS A 25 -6.32 -0.74 6.23
N GLY A 26 -4.99 -0.65 6.22
CA GLY A 26 -4.18 -0.37 5.03
C GLY A 26 -3.98 -1.54 4.08
N ILE A 27 -4.41 -2.76 4.43
CA ILE A 27 -4.31 -3.96 3.58
C ILE A 27 -5.72 -4.39 3.13
N ARG A 28 -6.47 -3.47 2.52
CA ARG A 28 -7.59 -3.87 1.65
C ARG A 28 -7.05 -3.95 0.22
N LEU A 29 -6.57 -5.13 -0.15
CA LEU A 29 -6.45 -5.53 -1.55
C LEU A 29 -7.85 -5.41 -2.17
N THR A 30 -8.10 -4.32 -2.88
CA THR A 30 -9.25 -4.20 -3.77
C THR A 30 -9.08 -5.22 -4.88
N LYS A 31 -9.82 -6.32 -4.76
CA LYS A 31 -10.00 -7.30 -5.82
C LYS A 31 -10.80 -6.63 -6.93
N THR A 32 -10.14 -5.95 -7.86
CA THR A 32 -10.71 -5.64 -9.16
C THR A 32 -11.00 -6.96 -9.86
N ARG A 33 -12.29 -7.23 -10.10
CA ARG A 33 -12.71 -8.30 -10.99
C ARG A 33 -12.43 -7.83 -12.42
N VAL A 34 -11.34 -8.30 -13.01
CA VAL A 34 -11.26 -8.41 -14.46
C VAL A 34 -11.90 -9.74 -14.81
N ALA A 35 -13.07 -9.67 -15.43
CA ALA A 35 -13.64 -10.80 -16.13
C ALA A 35 -12.88 -10.93 -17.44
N GLU A 36 -12.12 -12.01 -17.58
CA GLU A 36 -11.67 -12.52 -18.87
C GLU A 36 -11.92 -14.02 -18.91
N SER A 37 -12.71 -14.40 -19.92
CA SER A 37 -13.14 -15.75 -20.24
C SER A 37 -12.00 -16.49 -20.95
N CYS A 38 -11.64 -17.68 -20.44
CA CYS A 38 -11.34 -18.83 -21.28
C CYS A 38 -11.28 -20.13 -20.45
N ASN A 39 -12.19 -21.03 -20.82
CA ASN A 39 -12.24 -22.48 -20.68
C ASN A 39 -11.04 -23.23 -20.05
N GLY A 40 -11.35 -24.20 -19.16
CA GLY A 40 -10.47 -25.35 -18.87
C GLY A 40 -10.34 -25.66 -17.38
N GLY A 41 -10.91 -26.78 -16.95
CA GLY A 41 -11.12 -27.13 -15.54
C GLY A 41 -9.89 -27.52 -14.72
N GLY A 42 -10.10 -27.59 -13.40
CA GLY A 42 -9.37 -28.50 -12.52
C GLY A 42 -8.07 -28.02 -11.85
N VAL A 43 -7.75 -26.73 -11.81
CA VAL A 43 -6.48 -26.25 -11.17
C VAL A 43 -6.67 -24.97 -10.33
N ALA A 44 -7.83 -24.78 -9.73
CA ALA A 44 -8.09 -23.62 -8.84
C ALA A 44 -7.81 -23.90 -7.35
N GLU A 45 -7.88 -25.16 -6.92
CA GLU A 45 -7.70 -25.53 -5.50
C GLU A 45 -6.24 -25.75 -5.09
N ARG A 46 -5.33 -26.03 -6.04
CA ARG A 46 -3.91 -26.30 -5.72
C ARG A 46 -3.09 -25.06 -5.39
N ARG A 47 -3.59 -23.84 -5.67
CA ARG A 47 -2.85 -22.59 -5.41
C ARG A 47 -3.21 -21.88 -4.10
N ARG A 48 -4.11 -22.46 -3.30
CA ARG A 48 -4.49 -21.93 -1.97
C ARG A 48 -3.97 -22.74 -0.79
N ALA A 49 -3.22 -23.82 -1.04
CA ALA A 49 -2.74 -24.73 -0.02
C ALA A 49 -1.31 -24.42 0.49
N LEU A 50 -0.70 -23.29 0.09
CA LEU A 50 0.70 -22.98 0.42
C LEU A 50 0.86 -21.79 1.39
N LEU A 51 -0.10 -21.54 2.28
CA LEU A 51 -0.03 -20.44 3.25
C LEU A 51 -0.47 -20.85 4.66
N LEU A 52 -0.26 -22.11 5.05
CA LEU A 52 -0.67 -22.60 6.37
C LEU A 52 0.35 -23.58 6.99
N SER A 53 1.66 -23.28 6.91
CA SER A 53 2.70 -24.17 7.47
C SER A 53 3.92 -23.44 8.05
N THR A 54 3.73 -22.36 8.81
CA THR A 54 4.85 -21.67 9.49
C THR A 54 4.54 -21.35 10.96
N VAL A 55 4.07 -22.33 11.73
CA VAL A 55 3.86 -22.17 13.19
C VAL A 55 4.88 -22.93 14.05
N VAL A 56 5.79 -23.74 13.50
CA VAL A 56 6.76 -24.46 14.34
C VAL A 56 8.15 -24.43 13.72
N ALA A 57 9.04 -23.57 14.26
CA ALA A 57 10.47 -23.82 14.44
C ALA A 57 11.15 -22.56 15.03
N ALA A 58 10.91 -22.30 16.30
CA ALA A 58 11.84 -21.53 17.12
C ALA A 58 13.02 -22.45 17.46
N ALA A 59 13.98 -22.60 16.53
CA ALA A 59 15.30 -23.13 16.80
C ALA A 59 16.28 -22.47 15.84
N ALA A 60 17.22 -21.73 16.41
CA ALA A 60 18.12 -20.79 15.77
C ALA A 60 18.87 -21.36 14.55
N THR A 61 18.71 -20.68 13.42
CA THR A 61 19.86 -20.36 12.57
C THR A 61 20.01 -18.84 12.61
N ASP A 62 20.76 -18.33 13.58
CA ASP A 62 20.86 -16.90 13.90
C ASP A 62 21.12 -16.02 12.66
N SER A 63 21.91 -16.52 11.71
CA SER A 63 22.23 -15.82 10.46
C SER A 63 21.02 -15.54 9.55
N LYS A 64 20.04 -16.45 9.46
CA LYS A 64 18.83 -16.23 8.64
C LYS A 64 17.90 -15.25 9.33
N THR A 65 17.78 -15.33 10.65
CA THR A 65 16.96 -14.40 11.43
C THR A 65 17.56 -12.99 11.44
N GLU A 66 18.89 -12.86 11.48
CA GLU A 66 19.60 -11.58 11.35
C GLU A 66 19.36 -10.93 9.99
N LEU A 67 19.42 -11.70 8.90
CA LEU A 67 19.14 -11.20 7.56
C LEU A 67 17.70 -10.66 7.46
N LEU A 68 16.73 -11.40 8.00
CA LEU A 68 15.33 -10.97 8.04
C LEU A 68 15.15 -9.70 8.86
N GLN A 69 15.78 -9.58 10.03
CA GLN A 69 15.74 -8.38 10.86
C GLN A 69 16.34 -7.16 10.13
N LYS A 70 17.44 -7.35 9.39
CA LYS A 70 18.05 -6.30 8.57
C LYS A 70 17.10 -5.78 7.48
N TYR A 71 16.40 -6.69 6.77
CA TYR A 71 15.40 -6.29 5.77
C TYR A 71 14.16 -5.66 6.38
N LEU A 72 13.70 -6.15 7.54
CA LEU A 72 12.59 -5.55 8.27
C LEU A 72 12.92 -4.10 8.65
N LYS A 73 14.10 -3.87 9.24
CA LYS A 73 14.59 -2.53 9.57
C LYS A 73 14.68 -1.64 8.34
N LYS A 74 15.29 -2.14 7.25
CA LYS A 74 15.36 -1.40 5.97
C LYS A 74 13.96 -1.03 5.44
N SER A 75 12.98 -1.91 5.56
CA SER A 75 11.61 -1.66 5.12
C SER A 75 10.91 -0.61 5.98
N GLN A 76 11.16 -0.60 7.29
CA GLN A 76 10.62 0.40 8.22
C GLN A 76 11.23 1.78 7.95
N ASP A 77 12.56 1.84 7.87
CA ASP A 77 13.30 3.09 7.66
C ASP A 77 12.95 3.75 6.31
N ASN A 78 12.73 2.96 5.25
CA ASN A 78 12.41 3.47 3.92
C ASN A 78 10.91 3.56 3.62
N LYS A 79 10.03 3.23 4.57
CA LYS A 79 8.58 3.15 4.31
C LYS A 79 8.03 4.44 3.70
N ALA A 80 8.32 5.59 4.31
CA ALA A 80 7.81 6.88 3.83
C ALA A 80 8.30 7.23 2.42
N LYS A 81 9.58 6.95 2.12
CA LYS A 81 10.15 7.15 0.79
C LYS A 81 9.49 6.24 -0.24
N ASN A 82 9.40 4.94 0.05
CA ASN A 82 8.77 3.98 -0.84
C ASN A 82 7.28 4.29 -1.07
N ASP A 83 6.54 4.69 -0.03
CA ASP A 83 5.13 5.06 -0.15
C ASP A 83 4.95 6.29 -1.03
N LYS A 84 5.81 7.31 -0.89
CA LYS A 84 5.82 8.49 -1.75
C LYS A 84 6.09 8.12 -3.21
N GLU A 85 7.14 7.34 -3.47
CA GLU A 85 7.50 6.90 -4.83
C GLU A 85 6.40 6.03 -5.46
N ARG A 86 5.73 5.19 -4.68
CA ARG A 86 4.60 4.39 -5.12
C ARG A 86 3.41 5.25 -5.53
N LEU A 87 3.09 6.28 -4.74
CA LEU A 87 2.01 7.21 -5.06
C LEU A 87 2.36 8.06 -6.28
N ASP A 88 3.57 8.61 -6.35
CA ASP A 88 4.02 9.41 -7.48
C ASP A 88 3.99 8.61 -8.79
N SER A 89 4.51 7.38 -8.76
CA SER A 89 4.44 6.46 -9.90
C SER A 89 3.00 6.14 -10.30
N TYR A 90 2.11 5.96 -9.33
CA TYR A 90 0.69 5.72 -9.59
C TYR A 90 0.05 6.91 -10.29
N TYR A 91 0.23 8.13 -9.79
CA TYR A 91 -0.34 9.31 -10.42
C TYR A 91 0.26 9.55 -11.81
N LYS A 92 1.58 9.40 -11.95
CA LYS A 92 2.25 9.53 -13.24
C LYS A 92 1.68 8.57 -14.28
N ARG A 93 1.57 7.27 -13.96
CA ARG A 93 1.07 6.29 -14.93
C ARG A 93 -0.41 6.47 -15.26
N ASN A 94 -1.24 6.87 -14.30
CA ASN A 94 -2.69 6.91 -14.50
C ASN A 94 -3.17 8.23 -15.09
N TYR A 95 -2.51 9.35 -14.82
CA TYR A 95 -3.00 10.68 -15.22
C TYR A 95 -2.18 11.33 -16.33
N LYS A 96 -0.99 10.80 -16.67
CA LYS A 96 -0.15 11.37 -17.73
C LYS A 96 -0.88 11.46 -19.06
N ASP A 97 -1.57 10.39 -19.48
CA ASP A 97 -2.24 10.38 -20.78
C ASP A 97 -3.47 11.29 -20.82
N TYR A 98 -4.24 11.36 -19.73
CA TYR A 98 -5.38 12.27 -19.62
C TYR A 98 -4.93 13.73 -19.69
N PHE A 99 -3.89 14.09 -18.94
CA PHE A 99 -3.36 15.45 -18.98
C PHE A 99 -2.70 15.77 -20.32
N ALA A 100 -2.00 14.82 -20.93
CA ALA A 100 -1.40 15.01 -22.25
C ALA A 100 -2.47 15.21 -23.34
N TYR A 101 -3.62 14.56 -23.22
CA TYR A 101 -4.77 14.82 -24.10
C TYR A 101 -5.29 16.26 -23.95
N GLU A 102 -5.43 16.74 -22.70
CA GLU A 102 -5.86 18.12 -22.41
C GLU A 102 -4.80 19.17 -22.81
N GLU A 103 -3.50 18.81 -22.82
CA GLU A 103 -2.38 19.73 -23.11
C GLU A 103 -2.59 20.53 -24.41
N GLY A 104 -3.08 19.89 -25.47
CA GLY A 104 -3.32 20.54 -26.76
C GLY A 104 -4.38 21.63 -26.69
N THR A 105 -5.49 21.37 -25.99
CA THR A 105 -6.55 22.35 -25.76
C THR A 105 -6.08 23.46 -24.83
N LEU A 106 -5.34 23.14 -23.77
CA LEU A 106 -4.85 24.11 -22.79
C LEU A 106 -3.83 25.08 -23.37
N ARG A 107 -2.91 24.61 -24.22
CA ARG A 107 -1.93 25.47 -24.90
C ARG A 107 -2.56 26.44 -25.91
N GLY A 108 -3.77 26.15 -26.40
CA GLY A 108 -4.52 27.02 -27.30
C GLY A 108 -5.35 28.11 -26.60
N LYS A 109 -5.52 28.03 -25.27
CA LYS A 109 -6.29 29.01 -24.50
C LYS A 109 -5.45 30.25 -24.19
N LYS A 110 -6.05 31.44 -24.30
CA LYS A 110 -5.40 32.72 -23.97
C LYS A 110 -5.33 32.98 -22.47
N GLU A 111 -6.31 32.51 -21.71
CA GLU A 111 -6.37 32.64 -20.27
C GLU A 111 -6.48 31.25 -19.66
N LEU A 112 -5.49 30.89 -18.82
CA LEU A 112 -5.47 29.63 -18.09
C LEU A 112 -5.85 29.87 -16.63
N THR A 113 -6.77 29.05 -16.15
CA THR A 113 -7.06 28.91 -14.73
C THR A 113 -5.86 28.33 -13.97
N GLU A 114 -5.82 28.53 -12.65
CA GLU A 114 -4.74 28.01 -11.80
C GLU A 114 -4.56 26.50 -11.93
N ALA A 115 -5.66 25.75 -12.03
CA ALA A 115 -5.63 24.30 -12.23
C ALA A 115 -5.03 23.91 -13.58
N GLU A 116 -5.37 24.63 -14.65
CA GLU A 116 -4.84 24.35 -15.99
C GLU A 116 -3.34 24.65 -16.08
N LYS A 117 -2.87 25.70 -15.40
CA LYS A 117 -1.42 25.98 -15.25
C LYS A 117 -0.75 24.84 -14.50
N GLY A 118 -1.33 24.40 -13.39
CA GLY A 118 -0.81 23.27 -12.61
C GLY A 118 -0.72 21.97 -13.41
N ILE A 119 -1.66 21.71 -14.33
CA ILE A 119 -1.60 20.56 -15.24
C ILE A 119 -0.41 20.66 -16.19
N LEU A 120 -0.19 21.83 -16.80
CA LEU A 120 0.94 22.04 -17.70
C LEU A 120 2.28 21.91 -16.98
N ASP A 121 2.41 22.52 -15.80
CA ASP A 121 3.62 22.45 -14.97
C ASP A 121 3.91 21.00 -14.54
N TRP A 122 2.86 20.25 -14.16
CA TRP A 122 2.99 18.85 -13.80
C TRP A 122 3.40 17.98 -15.00
N LEU A 123 2.85 18.22 -16.18
CA LEU A 123 3.25 17.52 -17.41
C LEU A 123 4.70 17.80 -17.78
N GLU A 124 5.16 19.05 -17.64
CA GLU A 124 6.54 19.42 -17.92
C GLU A 124 7.51 18.74 -16.94
N ALA A 125 7.18 18.71 -15.65
CA ALA A 125 7.96 17.99 -14.65
C ALA A 125 7.94 16.45 -14.82
N ASN A 126 6.96 15.89 -15.54
CA ASN A 126 6.73 14.45 -15.68
C ASN A 126 6.81 13.91 -17.12
N LYS A 127 7.35 14.71 -18.06
CA LYS A 127 7.50 14.33 -19.46
C LYS A 127 8.37 13.08 -19.65
#